data_AF-A0A4R3JR20-F1
#
_entry.id   AF-A0A4R3JR20-F1
#
_cell.length_a   1.000
_cell.length_b   1.000
_cell.length_c   1.000
_cell.angle_alpha   90.00
_cell.angle_beta   90.00
_cell.angle_gamma   90.00
#
_symmetry.space_group_name_H-M   'P 1'
#
loop_
_entity.id
_entity.type
_entity.pdbx_description
1 polymer ?
#
loop_
_entity_poly.entity_id
_entity_poly.type
_entity_poly.pdbx_seq_one_letter_code
_entity_poly.pdbx_strand_id
1 'polypeptide(L)'
;MLLREYLTEYTKEELLDQARSFEIRKCSGLRKADLIDRIVDNFCTEEMLRSRLACLTKEQMDLFRKACISPTAVSVNEVVDAMQLYRYWIGYFEEPTDRFCVFEDVAVAFSKVDDESFRRKQCRKGWMVKCIHFLYNIME
;
A
#
# COMPACT_ATOMS: atom_id res chain seq x y z
N MET A 1 0.96 -14.53 2.39
CA MET A 1 1.90 -13.90 3.34
C MET A 1 1.19 -12.75 4.05
N LEU A 2 1.40 -12.62 5.36
CA LEU A 2 0.91 -11.51 6.17
C LEU A 2 1.89 -10.34 6.15
N LEU A 3 1.40 -9.11 6.29
CA LEU A 3 2.26 -7.92 6.34
C LEU A 3 3.29 -8.03 7.48
N ARG A 4 2.87 -8.55 8.64
CA ARG A 4 3.76 -8.80 9.77
C ARG A 4 4.99 -9.62 9.40
N GLU A 5 4.80 -10.71 8.65
CA GLU A 5 5.87 -11.64 8.27
C GLU A 5 6.88 -10.92 7.38
N TYR A 6 6.38 -10.19 6.39
CA TYR A 6 7.18 -9.35 5.50
C TYR A 6 8.00 -8.30 6.26
N LEU A 7 7.41 -7.64 7.26
CA LEU A 7 8.10 -6.63 8.06
C LEU A 7 9.21 -7.20 8.97
N THR A 8 9.28 -8.52 9.16
CA THR A 8 10.38 -9.14 9.92
C THR A 8 11.72 -9.06 9.20
N GLU A 9 11.72 -8.89 7.87
CA GLU A 9 12.92 -8.79 7.06
C GLU A 9 13.60 -7.42 7.17
N TYR A 10 12.84 -6.38 7.55
CA TYR A 10 13.33 -5.00 7.67
C TYR A 10 14.10 -4.75 8.95
N THR A 11 15.06 -3.84 8.92
CA THR A 11 15.75 -3.36 10.12
C THR A 11 14.81 -2.52 11.01
N LYS A 12 15.16 -2.36 12.29
CA LYS A 12 14.41 -1.49 13.20
C LYS A 12 14.38 -0.04 12.71
N GLU A 13 15.46 0.43 12.10
CA GLU A 13 15.58 1.80 11.60
C GLU A 13 14.64 2.07 10.43
N GLU A 14 14.58 1.17 9.45
CA GLU A 14 13.64 1.24 8.33
C GLU A 14 12.17 1.23 8.80
N LEU A 15 11.86 0.39 9.79
CA LEU A 15 10.52 0.35 10.39
C LEU A 15 10.18 1.66 11.11
N LEU A 16 11.15 2.31 11.77
CA LEU A 16 10.94 3.61 12.40
C LEU A 16 10.71 4.72 11.38
N ASP A 17 11.45 4.70 10.26
CA ASP A 17 11.20 5.60 9.13
C ASP A 17 9.80 5.42 8.56
N GLN A 18 9.37 4.18 8.39
CA GLN A 18 8.02 3.95 7.91
C GLN A 18 6.96 4.41 8.92
N ALA A 19 7.14 4.10 10.21
CA ALA A 19 6.22 4.53 11.26
C ALA A 19 6.07 6.06 11.28
N ARG A 20 7.17 6.82 11.04
CA ARG A 20 7.14 8.28 10.85
C ARG A 20 6.32 8.68 9.63
N SER A 21 6.51 8.00 8.49
CA SER A 21 5.74 8.26 7.27
C SER A 21 4.23 8.00 7.44
N PHE A 22 3.87 7.14 8.39
CA PHE A 22 2.49 6.81 8.76
C PHE A 22 1.97 7.72 9.88
N GLU A 23 2.77 8.70 10.32
CA GLU A 23 2.48 9.59 11.44
C GLU A 23 2.22 8.85 12.78
N ILE A 24 2.72 7.62 12.90
CA ILE A 24 2.60 6.82 14.11
C ILE A 24 3.56 7.38 15.16
N ARG A 25 3.00 7.92 16.23
CA ARG A 25 3.75 8.54 17.32
C ARG A 25 4.21 7.50 18.35
N LYS A 26 5.26 7.86 19.11
CA LYS A 26 5.79 7.11 20.27
C LYS A 26 6.35 5.72 19.92
N CYS A 27 6.98 5.58 18.75
CA CYS A 27 7.57 4.32 18.29
C CYS A 27 9.05 4.12 18.64
N SER A 28 9.82 5.19 18.91
CA SER A 28 11.29 5.12 19.02
C SER A 28 11.81 4.19 20.11
N GLY A 29 11.06 4.06 21.22
CA GLY A 29 11.41 3.19 22.35
C GLY A 29 10.98 1.73 22.20
N LEU A 30 10.19 1.39 21.18
CA LEU A 30 9.65 0.05 21.01
C LEU A 30 10.75 -0.94 20.59
N ARG A 31 10.60 -2.22 20.97
CA ARG A 31 11.40 -3.30 20.37
C ARG A 31 10.91 -3.53 18.94
N LYS A 32 11.73 -4.17 18.10
CA LYS A 32 11.39 -4.43 16.70
C LYS A 32 10.05 -5.14 16.55
N ALA A 33 9.79 -6.18 17.36
CA ALA A 33 8.52 -6.91 17.34
C ALA A 33 7.33 -5.99 17.66
N ASP A 34 7.37 -5.28 18.79
CA ASP A 34 6.31 -4.34 19.20
C ASP A 34 6.09 -3.20 18.19
N LEU A 35 7.16 -2.80 17.49
CA LEU A 35 7.09 -1.80 16.42
C LEU A 35 6.35 -2.36 15.20
N ILE A 36 6.62 -3.60 14.81
CA ILE A 36 5.90 -4.29 13.72
C ILE A 36 4.43 -4.42 14.09
N ASP A 37 4.10 -4.89 15.30
CA ASP A 37 2.73 -4.93 15.82
C ASP A 37 2.03 -3.58 15.63
N ARG A 38 2.68 -2.52 16.09
CA ARG A 38 2.12 -1.17 16.03
C ARG A 38 1.89 -0.68 14.61
N ILE A 39 2.80 -1.00 13.69
CA ILE A 39 2.68 -0.64 12.27
C ILE A 39 1.51 -1.41 11.65
N VAL A 40 1.44 -2.73 11.82
CA VAL A 40 0.39 -3.58 11.25
C VAL A 40 -0.99 -3.16 11.77
N ASP A 41 -1.12 -2.99 13.09
CA ASP A 41 -2.37 -2.59 13.74
C ASP A 41 -2.88 -1.25 13.21
N ASN A 42 -1.97 -0.29 13.00
CA ASN A 42 -2.34 1.02 12.49
C ASN A 42 -2.64 0.98 10.98
N PHE A 43 -1.82 0.29 10.21
CA PHE A 43 -1.93 0.22 8.75
C PHE A 43 -3.23 -0.46 8.32
N CYS A 44 -3.65 -1.51 9.02
CA CYS A 44 -4.87 -2.26 8.72
C CYS A 44 -6.15 -1.63 9.29
N THR A 45 -6.08 -0.41 9.86
CA THR A 45 -7.30 0.34 10.23
C THR A 45 -8.03 0.83 8.99
N GLU A 46 -9.36 0.88 9.05
CA GLU A 46 -10.17 1.40 7.93
C GLU A 46 -9.81 2.84 7.57
N GLU A 47 -9.54 3.68 8.58
CA GLU A 47 -9.15 5.07 8.38
C GLU A 47 -7.84 5.20 7.60
N MET A 48 -6.81 4.45 8.02
CA MET A 48 -5.50 4.48 7.37
C MET A 48 -5.58 3.96 5.93
N LEU A 49 -6.24 2.82 5.71
CA LEU A 49 -6.43 2.28 4.37
C LEU A 49 -7.24 3.22 3.48
N ARG A 50 -8.34 3.79 3.97
CA ARG A 50 -9.13 4.79 3.20
C ARG A 50 -8.28 5.99 2.84
N SER A 51 -7.43 6.48 3.74
CA SER A 51 -6.55 7.62 3.46
C SER A 51 -5.51 7.30 2.38
N ARG A 52 -4.80 6.18 2.55
CA ARG A 52 -3.73 5.73 1.65
C ARG A 52 -4.25 5.38 0.26
N LEU A 53 -5.28 4.53 0.20
CA LEU A 53 -5.80 4.01 -1.06
C LEU A 53 -6.59 5.06 -1.85
N ALA A 54 -7.11 6.10 -1.20
CA ALA A 54 -7.83 7.16 -1.91
C ALA A 54 -6.95 7.98 -2.86
N CYS A 55 -5.63 8.00 -2.66
CA CYS A 55 -4.69 8.72 -3.51
C CYS A 55 -4.12 7.87 -4.65
N LEU A 56 -4.46 6.57 -4.73
CA LEU A 56 -4.04 5.73 -5.85
C LEU A 56 -4.72 6.18 -7.14
N THR A 57 -3.98 6.12 -8.25
CA THR A 57 -4.57 6.29 -9.59
C THR A 57 -5.57 5.17 -9.88
N LYS A 58 -6.33 5.32 -10.97
CA LYS A 58 -7.26 4.27 -11.40
C LYS A 58 -6.50 2.97 -11.70
N GLU A 59 -5.39 3.08 -12.42
CA GLU A 59 -4.57 1.94 -12.85
C GLU A 59 -3.98 1.19 -11.64
N GLN A 60 -3.42 1.93 -10.67
CA GLN A 60 -2.92 1.36 -9.41
C GLN A 60 -4.03 0.67 -8.61
N MET A 61 -5.19 1.30 -8.50
CA MET A 61 -6.31 0.74 -7.76
C MET A 61 -6.88 -0.51 -8.42
N ASP A 62 -6.94 -0.55 -9.75
CA ASP A 62 -7.39 -1.71 -10.51
C ASP A 62 -6.41 -2.89 -10.36
N LEU A 63 -5.10 -2.63 -10.42
CA LEU A 63 -4.07 -3.64 -10.13
C LEU A 63 -4.17 -4.17 -8.69
N PHE A 64 -4.29 -3.26 -7.72
CA PHE A 64 -4.45 -3.62 -6.31
C PHE A 64 -5.67 -4.52 -6.08
N ARG A 65 -6.84 -4.16 -6.64
CA ARG A 65 -8.07 -4.97 -6.51
C ARG A 65 -7.92 -6.37 -7.11
N LYS A 66 -7.26 -6.51 -8.27
CA LYS A 66 -6.96 -7.82 -8.86
C LYS A 66 -6.07 -8.65 -7.93
N ALA A 67 -5.03 -8.01 -7.39
CA ALA A 67 -4.06 -8.63 -6.49
C ALA A 67 -4.64 -9.02 -5.11
N CYS A 68 -5.71 -8.35 -4.65
CA CYS A 68 -6.47 -8.76 -3.47
C CYS A 68 -7.21 -10.10 -3.65
N ILE A 69 -7.50 -10.51 -4.89
CA ILE A 69 -8.20 -11.76 -5.21
C ILE A 69 -7.20 -12.88 -5.45
N SER A 70 -6.14 -12.59 -6.22
CA SER A 70 -5.11 -13.57 -6.57
C SER A 70 -3.80 -12.91 -7.00
N PRO A 71 -2.64 -13.56 -6.81
CA PRO A 71 -1.36 -13.11 -7.35
C PRO A 71 -1.47 -12.69 -8.82
N THR A 72 -1.10 -11.45 -9.13
CA THR A 72 -1.36 -10.82 -10.43
C THR A 72 -0.06 -10.64 -11.19
N ALA A 73 0.00 -11.16 -12.42
CA ALA A 73 1.12 -10.90 -13.32
C ALA A 73 1.12 -9.41 -13.73
N VAL A 74 2.29 -8.78 -13.67
CA VAL A 74 2.45 -7.36 -13.97
C VAL A 74 2.93 -7.20 -15.41
N SER A 75 2.14 -6.52 -16.25
CA SER A 75 2.55 -6.18 -17.60
C SER A 75 3.56 -5.03 -17.61
N VAL A 76 4.29 -4.85 -18.72
CA VAL A 76 5.26 -3.75 -18.90
C VAL A 76 4.64 -2.37 -18.61
N ASN A 77 3.36 -2.18 -18.97
CA ASN A 77 2.63 -0.93 -18.75
C ASN A 77 2.22 -0.73 -17.29
N GLU A 78 2.18 -1.79 -16.48
CA GLU A 78 1.77 -1.77 -15.07
C GLU A 78 2.97 -1.79 -14.11
N VAL A 79 4.21 -1.92 -14.60
CA VAL A 79 5.43 -2.01 -13.76
C VAL A 79 5.55 -0.82 -12.82
N VAL A 80 5.34 0.40 -13.34
CA VAL A 80 5.43 1.61 -12.52
C VAL A 80 4.35 1.61 -11.43
N ASP A 81 3.13 1.19 -11.77
CA ASP A 81 2.03 1.12 -10.81
C ASP A 81 2.29 0.08 -9.73
N ALA A 82 2.76 -1.11 -10.11
CA ALA A 82 3.13 -2.18 -9.18
C ALA A 82 4.27 -1.75 -8.25
N MET A 83 5.29 -1.08 -8.77
CA MET A 83 6.41 -0.55 -7.97
C MET A 83 5.95 0.52 -6.97
N GLN A 84 4.97 1.36 -7.33
CA GLN A 84 4.39 2.32 -6.39
C GLN A 84 3.61 1.62 -5.27
N LEU A 85 2.80 0.60 -5.61
CA LEU A 85 2.07 -0.19 -4.60
C LEU A 85 3.03 -0.92 -3.65
N TYR A 86 4.12 -1.49 -4.19
CA TYR A 86 5.22 -2.07 -3.41
C TYR A 86 5.84 -1.03 -2.46
N ARG A 87 6.18 0.16 -2.97
CA ARG A 87 6.75 1.25 -2.17
C ARG A 87 5.83 1.74 -1.07
N TYR A 88 4.51 1.65 -1.28
CA TYR A 88 3.51 1.98 -0.26
C TYR A 88 3.25 0.86 0.76
N TRP A 89 3.98 -0.25 0.67
CA TRP A 89 3.83 -1.43 1.52
C TRP A 89 2.42 -2.02 1.49
N ILE A 90 1.76 -1.87 0.34
CA ILE A 90 0.41 -2.42 0.11
C ILE A 90 0.51 -3.87 -0.38
N GLY A 91 1.63 -4.23 -1.00
CA GLY A 91 1.90 -5.57 -1.49
C GLY A 91 3.38 -5.81 -1.75
N TYR A 92 3.69 -6.98 -2.29
CA TYR A 92 5.03 -7.48 -2.55
C TYR A 92 5.07 -8.24 -3.87
N PHE A 93 6.28 -8.51 -4.37
CA PHE A 93 6.48 -9.39 -5.53
C PHE A 93 6.88 -10.78 -5.03
N GLU A 94 6.14 -11.80 -5.47
CA GLU A 94 6.43 -13.19 -5.11
C GLU A 94 7.56 -13.75 -5.97
N GLU A 95 8.60 -14.29 -5.33
CA GLU A 95 9.64 -15.05 -6.02
C GLU A 95 9.21 -16.52 -6.23
N PRO A 96 9.52 -17.15 -7.38
CA PRO A 96 10.24 -16.61 -8.54
C PRO A 96 9.31 -16.08 -9.64
N THR A 97 8.01 -15.93 -9.37
CA THR A 97 7.01 -15.66 -10.41
C THR A 97 6.93 -14.18 -10.80
N ASP A 98 7.52 -13.30 -10.00
CA ASP A 98 7.43 -11.84 -10.07
C ASP A 98 5.98 -11.32 -10.12
N ARG A 99 5.05 -12.12 -9.60
CA ARG A 99 3.63 -11.72 -9.51
C ARG A 99 3.46 -10.77 -8.33
N PHE A 100 2.73 -9.70 -8.58
CA PHE A 100 2.36 -8.77 -7.52
C PHE A 100 1.25 -9.38 -6.66
N CYS A 101 1.49 -9.39 -5.35
CA CYS A 101 0.61 -9.95 -4.33
C CYS A 101 0.27 -8.88 -3.29
N VAL A 102 -0.96 -8.89 -2.80
CA VAL A 102 -1.37 -8.06 -1.65
C VAL A 102 -1.29 -8.92 -0.40
N PHE A 103 -0.85 -8.34 0.72
CA PHE A 103 -0.83 -9.04 2.01
C PHE A 103 -2.24 -9.45 2.44
N GLU A 104 -2.39 -10.66 2.98
CA GLU A 104 -3.70 -11.24 3.27
C GLU A 104 -4.50 -10.39 4.28
N ASP A 105 -3.85 -9.91 5.33
CA ASP A 105 -4.44 -9.03 6.35
C ASP A 105 -4.85 -7.66 5.77
N VAL A 106 -4.06 -7.12 4.85
CA VAL A 106 -4.40 -5.89 4.10
C VAL A 106 -5.60 -6.11 3.19
N ALA A 107 -5.68 -7.23 2.47
CA ALA A 107 -6.82 -7.56 1.61
C ALA A 107 -8.11 -7.74 2.42
N VAL A 108 -8.03 -8.41 3.57
CA VAL A 108 -9.16 -8.57 4.51
C VAL A 108 -9.62 -7.21 5.04
N ALA A 109 -8.70 -6.36 5.49
CA ALA A 109 -9.04 -5.02 5.97
C ALA A 109 -9.64 -4.15 4.84
N PHE A 110 -9.10 -4.25 3.63
CA PHE A 110 -9.62 -3.54 2.45
C PHE A 110 -11.05 -3.97 2.08
N SER A 111 -11.40 -5.25 2.26
CA SER A 111 -12.76 -5.74 1.95
C SER A 111 -13.86 -5.00 2.74
N LYS A 112 -13.54 -4.47 3.91
CA LYS A 112 -14.44 -3.66 4.76
C LYS A 112 -14.55 -2.20 4.30
N VAL A 113 -13.59 -1.77 3.48
CA VAL A 113 -13.42 -0.39 3.02
C VAL A 113 -13.92 -0.16 1.60
N ASP A 114 -13.91 -1.17 0.72
CA ASP A 114 -14.21 -1.04 -0.72
C ASP A 114 -15.70 -0.87 -1.08
N ASP A 115 -16.39 -0.02 -0.33
CA ASP A 115 -17.77 0.41 -0.55
C ASP A 115 -17.90 1.47 -1.66
N GLU A 116 -19.13 1.75 -2.08
CA GLU A 116 -19.39 2.70 -3.17
C GLU A 116 -18.97 4.14 -2.84
N SER A 117 -19.10 4.56 -1.58
CA SER A 117 -18.69 5.89 -1.13
C SER A 117 -17.19 6.08 -1.27
N PHE A 118 -16.42 5.06 -0.85
CA PHE A 118 -14.98 5.01 -1.01
C PHE A 118 -14.58 5.03 -2.49
N ARG A 119 -15.20 4.18 -3.33
CA ARG A 119 -14.92 4.13 -4.78
C ARG A 119 -15.11 5.48 -5.46
N ARG A 120 -16.19 6.21 -5.14
CA ARG A 120 -16.45 7.55 -5.68
C ARG A 120 -15.37 8.56 -5.24
N LYS A 121 -14.98 8.52 -3.96
CA LYS A 121 -13.92 9.39 -3.42
C LYS A 121 -12.56 9.08 -4.04
N GLN A 122 -12.19 7.81 -4.12
CA GLN A 122 -10.93 7.34 -4.70
C GLN A 122 -10.84 7.69 -6.18
N CYS A 123 -11.91 7.54 -6.97
CA CYS A 123 -11.91 7.93 -8.37
C CYS A 123 -11.59 9.42 -8.57
N ARG A 124 -12.19 10.31 -7.77
CA ARG A 124 -11.96 11.76 -7.87
C ARG A 124 -10.53 12.13 -7.47
N LYS A 125 -10.06 11.61 -6.34
CA LYS A 125 -8.71 11.90 -5.83
C LYS A 125 -7.62 11.28 -6.70
N GLY A 126 -7.79 10.05 -7.13
CA GLY A 126 -6.86 9.36 -8.04
C GLY A 126 -6.73 10.08 -9.38
N TRP A 127 -7.82 10.66 -9.91
CA TRP A 127 -7.75 11.50 -11.11
C TRP A 127 -6.91 12.76 -10.88
N MET A 128 -7.11 13.44 -9.75
CA MET A 128 -6.31 14.62 -9.38
C MET A 128 -4.81 14.28 -9.23
N VAL A 129 -4.48 13.13 -8.62
CA VAL A 129 -3.10 12.65 -8.52
C VAL A 129 -2.49 12.39 -9.91
N LYS A 130 -3.27 11.78 -10.83
CA LYS A 130 -2.84 11.59 -12.22
C LYS A 130 -2.54 12.92 -12.92
N CYS A 131 -3.34 13.95 -12.69
CA CYS A 131 -3.06 15.30 -13.20
C CYS A 131 -1.78 15.89 -12.62
N ILE A 132 -1.52 15.71 -11.31
CA ILE A 132 -0.28 16.20 -10.67
C ILE A 132 0.94 15.49 -11.28
N HIS A 133 0.91 14.17 -11.43
CA HIS A 133 2.00 13.43 -12.07
C HIS A 133 2.26 13.91 -13.51
N PHE A 134 1.19 14.15 -14.27
CA PHE A 134 1.30 14.70 -15.63
C PHE A 134 1.96 16.09 -15.64
N LEU A 135 1.58 16.98 -14.74
CA LEU A 135 2.18 18.32 -14.62
C LEU A 135 3.65 18.24 -14.22
N TYR A 136 3.99 17.39 -13.25
CA TYR A 136 5.37 17.19 -12.82
C TYR A 136 6.26 16.71 -13.98
N ASN A 137 5.77 15.75 -14.76
CA ASN A 137 6.50 15.21 -15.91
C ASN A 137 6.63 16.19 -17.10
N ILE A 138 5.85 17.28 -17.13
CA ILE A 138 5.98 18.34 -18.16
C ILE A 138 6.95 19.44 -17.74
N MET A 139 7.16 19.59 -16.43
CA MET A 139 8.03 20.61 -15.86
C MET A 139 9.50 20.17 -15.76
N GLU A 140 9.78 18.88 -15.92
CA GLU A 140 11.13 18.31 -16.12
C GLU A 140 11.48 18.25 -17.61
#